data_AF-A0A8J3XMV8-F1
#
_entry.id   AF-A0A8J3XMV8-F1
#
_cell.length_a   1.000
_cell.length_b   1.000
_cell.length_c   1.000
_cell.angle_alpha   90.00
_cell.angle_beta   90.00
_cell.angle_gamma   90.00
#
_symmetry.space_group_name_H-M   'P 1'
#
loop_
_entity.id
_entity.type
_entity.pdbx_description
1 polymer ?
#
loop_
_entity_poly.entity_id
_entity_poly.type
_entity_poly.pdbx_seq_one_letter_code
_entity_poly.pdbx_strand_id
1 'polypeptide(L)'
;MTDLAEFAGLVSGDHGLCVVSTLRPDGGIRSSVVNAGVLDHPATGQSVVGFVVRGTARKLADMRARPQATIVVRSGWQWTAAEGGIDLAGPDDPLDGLGAEGLRLLLRNIFRAAGGTHDDWDEYDRVMAGERRTAVLLTPRRVYSNP
;
A
#
# COMPACT_ATOMS: atom_id res chain seq x y z
N MET A 1 8.99 -3.29 -17.27
CA MET A 1 8.61 -2.76 -15.94
C MET A 1 7.39 -1.89 -16.17
N THR A 2 6.29 -2.14 -15.46
CA THR A 2 5.06 -1.36 -15.63
C THR A 2 5.25 0.00 -14.96
N ASP A 3 5.05 1.09 -15.71
CA ASP A 3 5.31 2.44 -15.23
C ASP A 3 4.22 2.91 -14.25
N LEU A 4 4.63 3.55 -13.16
CA LEU A 4 3.76 4.13 -12.12
C LEU A 4 3.79 5.67 -12.12
N ALA A 5 4.41 6.32 -13.11
CA ALA A 5 4.52 7.78 -13.16
C ALA A 5 3.16 8.49 -13.12
N GLU A 6 2.16 8.00 -13.87
CA GLU A 6 0.81 8.56 -13.86
C GLU A 6 0.13 8.39 -12.49
N PHE A 7 0.26 7.20 -11.89
CA PHE A 7 -0.23 6.93 -10.53
C PHE A 7 0.41 7.90 -9.53
N ALA A 8 1.74 8.03 -9.56
CA ALA A 8 2.49 8.90 -8.66
C ALA A 8 2.08 10.38 -8.81
N GLY A 9 1.85 10.85 -10.05
CA GLY A 9 1.41 12.21 -10.33
C GLY A 9 0.05 12.56 -9.73
N LEU A 10 -0.82 11.57 -9.48
CA LEU A 10 -2.14 11.78 -8.89
C LEU A 10 -2.17 11.69 -7.36
N VAL A 11 -1.13 11.16 -6.71
CA VAL A 11 -1.09 10.96 -5.25
C VAL A 11 -1.30 12.29 -4.50
N SER A 12 -0.64 13.37 -4.91
CA SER A 12 -0.77 14.68 -4.24
C SER A 12 -2.12 15.35 -4.48
N GLY A 13 -2.93 14.86 -5.43
CA GLY A 13 -4.19 15.49 -5.83
C GLY A 13 -5.35 15.29 -4.85
N ASP A 14 -5.27 14.29 -3.96
CA ASP A 14 -6.26 14.07 -2.88
C ASP A 14 -5.61 13.34 -1.68
N HIS A 15 -4.47 13.85 -1.18
CA HIS A 15 -3.79 13.32 0.01
C HIS A 15 -3.49 11.80 -0.04
N GLY A 16 -3.15 11.28 -1.22
CA GLY A 16 -2.88 9.86 -1.46
C GLY A 16 -4.10 8.94 -1.27
N LEU A 17 -5.31 9.49 -1.20
CA LEU A 17 -6.53 8.73 -1.00
C LEU A 17 -6.82 7.83 -2.21
N CYS A 18 -6.83 6.53 -1.97
CA CYS A 18 -6.99 5.50 -2.98
C CYS A 18 -8.10 4.52 -2.59
N VAL A 19 -8.68 3.87 -3.59
CA VAL A 19 -9.57 2.72 -3.41
C VAL A 19 -8.77 1.46 -3.71
N VAL A 20 -8.72 0.54 -2.75
CA VAL A 20 -8.15 -0.81 -2.95
C VAL A 20 -9.26 -1.84 -2.96
N SER A 21 -9.17 -2.76 -3.92
CA SER A 21 -10.08 -3.88 -4.13
C SER A 21 -9.33 -5.20 -3.95
N THR A 22 -9.84 -6.07 -3.08
CA THR A 22 -9.27 -7.39 -2.76
C THR A 22 -10.25 -8.51 -3.05
N LEU A 23 -9.73 -9.70 -3.33
CA LEU A 23 -10.54 -10.91 -3.54
C LEU A 23 -10.81 -11.60 -2.21
N ARG A 24 -12.09 -11.75 -1.86
CA ARG A 24 -12.53 -12.49 -0.67
C ARG A 24 -12.48 -14.00 -0.92
N PRO A 25 -12.44 -14.83 0.14
CA PRO A 25 -12.48 -16.30 0.01
C PRO A 25 -13.70 -16.84 -0.74
N ASP A 26 -14.84 -16.13 -0.69
CA ASP A 26 -16.08 -16.49 -1.39
C ASP A 26 -16.09 -16.10 -2.88
N GLY A 27 -14.98 -15.56 -3.40
CA GLY A 27 -14.86 -15.07 -4.78
C GLY A 27 -15.41 -13.66 -4.99
N GLY A 28 -16.03 -13.04 -3.98
CA GLY A 28 -16.50 -11.67 -4.04
C GLY A 28 -15.37 -10.65 -3.95
N ILE A 29 -15.62 -9.41 -4.39
CA ILE A 29 -14.68 -8.30 -4.28
C ILE A 29 -15.01 -7.44 -3.06
N ARG A 30 -13.99 -7.11 -2.26
CA ARG A 30 -14.07 -6.10 -1.20
C ARG A 30 -13.33 -4.85 -1.63
N SER A 31 -14.04 -3.74 -1.74
CA SER A 31 -13.42 -2.42 -1.93
C SER A 31 -13.37 -1.67 -0.61
N SER A 32 -12.31 -0.88 -0.42
CA SER A 32 -12.11 -0.05 0.77
C SER A 32 -11.13 1.08 0.46
N VAL A 33 -11.13 2.11 1.29
CA VAL A 33 -10.22 3.25 1.13
C VAL A 33 -8.91 3.01 1.90
N VAL A 34 -7.81 3.53 1.35
CA VAL A 34 -6.46 3.57 1.96
C VAL A 34 -5.76 4.86 1.54
N ASN A 35 -4.74 5.27 2.30
CA ASN A 35 -3.74 6.22 1.79
C ASN A 35 -2.58 5.41 1.22
N ALA A 36 -2.19 5.71 -0.01
CA ALA A 36 -1.15 4.99 -0.74
C ALA A 36 -0.23 5.94 -1.51
N GLY A 37 0.98 5.47 -1.78
CA GLY A 37 1.98 6.18 -2.56
C GLY A 37 2.94 5.25 -3.27
N VAL A 38 3.75 5.79 -4.17
CA VAL A 38 4.78 5.04 -4.89
C VAL A 38 6.11 5.12 -4.15
N LEU A 39 6.77 3.98 -3.98
CA LEU A 39 8.09 3.84 -3.34
C LEU A 39 8.83 2.63 -3.92
N ASP A 40 10.09 2.48 -3.56
CA ASP A 40 10.87 1.29 -3.93
C ASP A 40 10.65 0.15 -2.93
N HIS A 41 10.46 -1.05 -3.46
CA HIS A 41 10.32 -2.26 -2.67
C HIS A 41 11.64 -2.55 -1.91
N PRO A 42 11.61 -2.73 -0.58
CA PRO A 42 12.83 -2.78 0.23
C PRO A 42 13.73 -3.98 -0.09
N ALA A 43 13.18 -5.09 -0.61
CA ALA A 43 13.94 -6.28 -0.97
C ALA A 43 14.40 -6.32 -2.44
N THR A 44 13.70 -5.63 -3.35
CA THR A 44 13.93 -5.78 -4.80
C THR A 44 14.34 -4.49 -5.51
N GLY A 45 14.16 -3.33 -4.86
CA GLY A 45 14.39 -2.01 -5.45
C GLY A 45 13.41 -1.64 -6.57
N GLN A 46 12.39 -2.46 -6.82
CA GLN A 46 11.39 -2.18 -7.85
C GLN A 46 10.34 -1.18 -7.34
N SER A 47 9.88 -0.28 -8.20
CA SER A 47 8.79 0.63 -7.83
C SER A 47 7.48 -0.12 -7.60
N VAL A 48 6.86 0.13 -6.45
CA VAL A 48 5.61 -0.49 -5.99
C VAL A 48 4.64 0.56 -5.49
N VAL A 49 3.36 0.22 -5.43
CA VAL A 49 2.36 1.01 -4.71
C VAL A 49 2.26 0.50 -3.27
N GLY A 50 2.68 1.32 -2.32
CA GLY A 50 2.67 1.01 -0.89
C GLY A 50 1.48 1.62 -0.16
N PHE A 51 0.86 0.86 0.74
CA PHE A 51 -0.09 1.37 1.71
C PHE A 51 -0.04 0.58 3.02
N VAL A 52 -0.64 1.12 4.09
CA VAL A 52 -0.61 0.50 5.42
C VAL A 52 -1.99 0.02 5.84
N VAL A 53 -2.06 -1.17 6.43
CA VAL A 53 -3.30 -1.79 6.91
C VAL A 53 -3.16 -2.16 8.39
N ARG A 54 -4.23 -2.00 9.19
CA ARG A 54 -4.26 -2.47 10.59
C ARG A 54 -4.21 -4.00 10.65
N GLY A 55 -3.51 -4.58 11.62
CA GLY A 55 -3.32 -6.04 11.71
C GLY A 55 -4.63 -6.84 11.86
N THR A 56 -5.69 -6.20 12.36
CA THR A 56 -7.03 -6.80 12.53
C THR A 56 -7.97 -6.60 11.34
N ALA A 57 -7.54 -5.89 10.30
CA ALA A 57 -8.42 -5.52 9.19
C ALA A 57 -8.80 -6.74 8.35
N ARG A 58 -10.08 -6.84 7.98
CA ARG A 58 -10.58 -7.93 7.12
C ARG A 58 -9.91 -7.97 5.74
N LYS A 59 -9.56 -6.80 5.16
CA LYS A 59 -8.84 -6.73 3.88
C LYS A 59 -7.45 -7.40 3.96
N LEU A 60 -6.81 -7.38 5.13
CA LEU A 60 -5.52 -8.05 5.32
C LEU A 60 -5.68 -9.58 5.31
N ALA A 61 -6.76 -10.11 5.89
CA ALA A 61 -7.07 -11.53 5.81
C ALA A 61 -7.34 -11.97 4.36
N ASP A 62 -8.07 -11.16 3.59
CA ASP A 62 -8.29 -11.41 2.16
C ASP A 62 -6.95 -11.44 1.39
N MET A 63 -6.06 -10.49 1.67
CA MET A 63 -4.72 -10.38 1.07
C MET A 63 -3.81 -11.56 1.40
N ARG A 64 -3.81 -12.06 2.64
CA ARG A 64 -3.06 -13.26 3.03
C ARG A 64 -3.57 -14.51 2.32
N ALA A 65 -4.89 -14.63 2.16
CA ALA A 65 -5.50 -15.76 1.46
C ALA A 65 -5.29 -15.69 -0.06
N ARG A 66 -5.28 -14.49 -0.62
CA ARG A 66 -5.16 -14.20 -2.05
C ARG A 66 -4.29 -12.95 -2.24
N PRO A 67 -2.97 -13.11 -2.45
CA PRO A 67 -2.02 -11.99 -2.49
C PRO A 67 -2.06 -11.24 -3.83
N GLN A 68 -3.21 -10.63 -4.10
CA GLN A 68 -3.47 -9.81 -5.28
C GLN A 68 -4.44 -8.69 -4.92
N ALA A 69 -4.24 -7.53 -5.53
CA ALA A 69 -5.13 -6.41 -5.38
C ALA A 69 -5.13 -5.52 -6.63
N THR A 70 -6.18 -4.71 -6.74
CA THR A 70 -6.23 -3.55 -7.62
C THR A 70 -6.33 -2.32 -6.74
N ILE A 71 -5.52 -1.30 -7.00
CA ILE A 71 -5.59 -0.01 -6.34
C ILE A 71 -5.79 1.11 -7.35
N VAL A 72 -6.69 2.04 -7.04
CA VAL A 72 -7.03 3.19 -7.89
C VAL A 72 -6.75 4.46 -7.12
N VAL A 73 -5.93 5.33 -7.70
CA VAL A 73 -5.76 6.73 -7.27
C VAL A 73 -6.58 7.64 -8.19
N ARG A 74 -7.17 8.70 -7.64
CA ARG A 74 -7.96 9.65 -8.44
C ARG A 74 -7.84 11.09 -7.93
N SER A 75 -7.80 12.04 -8.86
CA SER A 75 -7.97 13.47 -8.59
C SER A 75 -8.96 14.04 -9.60
N GLY A 76 -10.13 14.47 -9.12
CA GLY A 76 -11.26 14.80 -10.00
C GLY A 76 -11.64 13.61 -10.90
N TRP A 77 -11.64 13.83 -12.23
CA TRP A 77 -11.92 12.81 -13.25
C TRP A 77 -10.68 12.05 -13.73
N GLN A 78 -9.47 12.48 -13.33
CA GLN A 78 -8.24 11.78 -13.65
C GLN A 78 -8.06 10.63 -12.65
N TRP A 79 -7.74 9.45 -13.16
CA TRP A 79 -7.52 8.28 -12.33
C TRP A 79 -6.53 7.33 -13.00
N THR A 80 -5.83 6.58 -12.18
CA THR A 80 -4.95 5.50 -12.62
C THR A 80 -5.16 4.31 -11.72
N ALA A 81 -5.32 3.13 -12.31
CA ALA A 81 -5.38 1.86 -11.61
C ALA A 81 -4.06 1.10 -11.77
N ALA A 82 -3.61 0.47 -10.70
CA ALA A 82 -2.54 -0.53 -10.72
C ALA A 82 -3.10 -1.85 -10.20
N GLU A 83 -2.94 -2.94 -10.96
CA GLU A 83 -3.26 -4.30 -10.52
C GLU A 83 -2.00 -5.16 -10.46
N GLY A 84 -1.89 -6.00 -9.43
CA GLY A 84 -0.64 -6.68 -9.17
C GLY A 84 -0.71 -7.76 -8.10
N GLY A 85 0.41 -8.47 -7.96
CA GLY A 85 0.69 -9.25 -6.76
C GLY A 85 1.07 -8.31 -5.62
N ILE A 86 0.88 -8.77 -4.39
CA ILE A 86 1.24 -8.00 -3.20
C ILE A 86 2.18 -8.81 -2.30
N ASP A 87 3.15 -8.11 -1.74
CA ASP A 87 3.93 -8.60 -0.61
C ASP A 87 3.45 -7.91 0.66
N LEU A 88 3.45 -8.66 1.76
CA LEU A 88 3.07 -8.17 3.09
C LEU A 88 4.32 -8.07 3.95
N ALA A 89 4.44 -6.96 4.67
CA ALA A 89 5.50 -6.73 5.63
C ALA A 89 4.90 -6.18 6.93
N GLY A 90 4.86 -7.01 7.96
CA GLY A 90 4.25 -6.67 9.24
C GLY A 90 4.70 -7.61 10.36
N PRO A 91 4.28 -7.36 11.62
CA PRO A 91 4.66 -8.20 12.75
C PRO A 91 4.21 -9.67 12.62
N ASP A 92 3.14 -9.91 11.87
CA ASP A 92 2.57 -11.23 11.58
C ASP A 92 2.93 -11.74 10.17
N ASP A 93 3.61 -10.93 9.36
CA ASP A 93 3.92 -11.18 7.96
C ASP A 93 5.38 -10.76 7.70
N PRO A 94 6.37 -11.59 8.09
CA PRO A 94 7.78 -11.22 7.93
C PRO A 94 8.15 -11.15 6.45
N LEU A 95 8.88 -10.09 6.09
CA LEU A 95 9.51 -9.97 4.78
C LEU A 95 11.00 -10.27 4.93
N ASP A 96 11.54 -11.18 4.12
CA ASP A 96 12.93 -11.60 4.22
C ASP A 96 13.90 -10.41 4.10
N GLY A 97 14.88 -10.36 5.01
CA GLY A 97 15.83 -9.24 5.10
C GLY A 97 15.26 -7.96 5.73
N LEU A 98 13.96 -7.89 6.00
CA LEU A 98 13.32 -6.76 6.66
C LEU A 98 13.18 -7.03 8.17
N GLY A 99 14.17 -6.58 8.95
CA GLY A 99 14.07 -6.59 10.42
C GLY A 99 13.04 -5.60 10.96
N ALA A 100 12.82 -5.60 12.28
CA ALA A 100 11.85 -4.71 12.93
C ALA A 100 12.11 -3.22 12.68
N GLU A 101 13.38 -2.81 12.68
CA GLU A 101 13.78 -1.43 12.35
C GLU A 101 13.49 -1.10 10.88
N GLY A 102 13.73 -2.04 9.98
CA GLY A 102 13.39 -1.90 8.56
C GLY A 102 11.88 -1.73 8.36
N LEU A 103 11.06 -2.52 9.07
CA LEU A 103 9.61 -2.39 9.05
C LEU A 103 9.15 -1.02 9.55
N ARG A 104 9.70 -0.53 10.67
CA ARG A 104 9.39 0.79 11.22
C ARG A 104 9.65 1.90 10.20
N LEU A 105 10.82 1.88 9.56
CA LEU A 105 11.18 2.84 8.53
C LEU A 105 10.32 2.70 7.27
N LEU A 106 9.98 1.47 6.86
CA LEU A 106 9.10 1.22 5.73
C LEU A 106 7.71 1.85 5.93
N LEU A 107 7.11 1.70 7.13
CA LEU A 107 5.81 2.29 7.43
C LEU A 107 5.85 3.82 7.32
N ARG A 108 6.91 4.46 7.83
CA ARG A 108 7.13 5.90 7.67
C ARG A 108 7.29 6.31 6.21
N ASN A 109 8.06 5.54 5.43
CA ASN A 109 8.28 5.79 4.01
C ASN A 109 6.97 5.72 3.23
N ILE A 110 6.12 4.72 3.49
CA ILE A 110 4.79 4.62 2.88
C ILE A 110 3.92 5.82 3.24
N PHE A 111 3.91 6.24 4.51
CA PHE A 111 3.14 7.39 4.94
C PHE A 111 3.57 8.69 4.24
N ARG A 112 4.88 8.91 4.11
CA ARG A 112 5.43 10.05 3.35
C ARG A 112 5.10 9.97 1.87
N ALA A 113 5.25 8.78 1.27
CA ALA A 113 4.92 8.54 -0.13
C ALA A 113 3.45 8.81 -0.43
N ALA A 114 2.55 8.55 0.54
CA ALA A 114 1.13 8.86 0.43
C ALA A 114 0.78 10.35 0.68
N GLY A 115 1.78 11.23 0.83
CA GLY A 115 1.58 12.66 1.08
C GLY A 115 1.34 13.03 2.54
N GLY A 116 1.57 12.11 3.48
CA GLY A 116 1.43 12.35 4.91
C GLY A 116 2.63 13.10 5.50
N THR A 117 2.35 14.10 6.32
CA THR A 117 3.33 14.78 7.20
C THR A 117 3.00 14.46 8.66
N HIS A 118 4.03 14.31 9.50
CA HIS A 118 3.85 14.03 10.92
C HIS A 118 4.92 14.77 11.73
N ASP A 119 4.49 15.43 12.81
CA ASP A 119 5.36 16.23 13.67
C ASP A 119 5.98 15.39 14.80
N ASP A 120 5.28 14.33 15.25
CA ASP A 120 5.77 13.38 16.26
C ASP A 120 5.94 11.96 15.68
N TRP A 121 7.13 11.67 15.17
CA TRP A 121 7.39 10.36 14.59
C TRP A 121 7.48 9.22 15.61
N ASP A 122 7.69 9.52 16.89
CA ASP A 122 7.81 8.50 17.93
C ASP A 122 6.42 8.02 18.37
N GLU A 123 5.46 8.94 18.49
CA GLU A 123 4.03 8.64 18.61
C GLU A 123 3.55 7.76 17.44
N TYR A 124 3.90 8.16 16.21
CA TYR A 124 3.56 7.41 15.00
C TYR A 124 4.02 5.95 15.11
N ASP A 125 5.29 5.72 15.43
CA ASP A 125 5.85 4.36 15.54
C ASP A 125 5.18 3.54 16.64
N ARG A 126 4.91 4.16 17.79
CA ARG A 126 4.22 3.52 18.91
C ARG A 126 2.84 3.03 18.48
N VAL A 127 2.09 3.87 17.77
CA VAL A 127 0.76 3.53 17.24
C VAL A 127 0.86 2.43 16.18
N MET A 128 1.82 2.54 15.24
CA MET A 128 2.01 1.54 14.19
C MET A 128 2.28 0.15 14.78
N ALA A 129 3.18 0.07 15.76
CA ALA A 129 3.52 -1.17 16.45
C ALA A 129 2.35 -1.70 17.29
N GLY A 130 1.71 -0.83 18.08
CA GLY A 130 0.57 -1.20 18.94
C GLY A 130 -0.63 -1.72 18.15
N GLU A 131 -0.90 -1.15 16.98
CA GLU A 131 -1.98 -1.59 16.07
C GLU A 131 -1.57 -2.74 15.14
N ARG A 132 -0.36 -3.28 15.31
CA ARG A 132 0.22 -4.36 14.50
C ARG A 132 0.11 -4.08 13.01
N ARG A 133 0.41 -2.85 12.60
CA ARG A 133 0.20 -2.43 11.22
C ARG A 133 1.11 -3.18 10.26
N THR A 134 0.57 -3.47 9.09
CA THR A 134 1.21 -4.23 8.03
C THR A 134 1.31 -3.35 6.79
N ALA A 135 2.51 -3.20 6.26
CA ALA A 135 2.76 -2.63 4.95
C ALA A 135 2.30 -3.63 3.88
N VAL A 136 1.62 -3.11 2.87
CA VAL A 136 1.23 -3.85 1.67
C VAL A 136 1.96 -3.21 0.49
N LEU A 137 2.70 -4.01 -0.25
CA LEU A 137 3.54 -3.58 -1.37
C LEU A 137 3.01 -4.22 -2.65
N LEU A 138 2.31 -3.44 -3.47
CA LEU A 138 1.75 -3.92 -4.74
C LEU A 138 2.76 -3.74 -5.87
N THR A 139 3.20 -4.86 -6.44
CA THR A 139 4.05 -4.88 -7.62
C THR A 139 3.17 -4.88 -8.88
N PRO A 140 3.18 -3.79 -9.68
CA PRO A 140 2.23 -3.60 -10.77
C PRO A 140 2.50 -4.56 -11.93
N ARG A 141 1.47 -5.31 -12.29
CA ARG A 141 1.46 -6.18 -13.48
C ARG A 141 0.73 -5.53 -14.65
N ARG A 142 -0.28 -4.71 -14.37
CA ARG A 142 -0.91 -3.80 -15.34
C ARG A 142 -1.20 -2.46 -14.68
N VAL A 143 -1.08 -1.41 -15.48
CA VAL A 143 -1.47 -0.05 -15.13
C VAL A 143 -2.33 0.49 -16.26
N TYR A 144 -3.43 1.15 -15.91
CA TYR A 144 -4.40 1.67 -16.88
C TYR A 144 -5.18 2.85 -16.32
N SER A 145 -5.66 3.70 -17.21
CA SER A 145 -6.42 4.92 -16.94
C SER A 145 -7.50 5.09 -18.02
N ASN A 146 -8.11 6.28 -18.11
CA ASN A 146 -8.99 6.61 -19.25
C ASN A 146 -8.19 6.59 -20.57
N PRO A 147 -8.84 6.26 -21.71
CA PRO A 147 -8.25 6.41 -23.04
C PRO A 147 -7.84 7.85 -23.37
#